data_AF-A0A956I2P0-F1
#
_entry.id   AF-A0A956I2P0-F1
#
_cell.length_a   1.000
_cell.length_b   1.000
_cell.length_c   1.000
_cell.angle_alpha   90.00
_cell.angle_beta   90.00
_cell.angle_gamma   90.00
#
_symmetry.space_group_name_H-M   'P 1'
#
loop_
_entity.id
_entity.type
_entity.pdbx_description
1 polymer ?
#
loop_
_entity_poly.entity_id
_entity_poly.type
_entity_poly.pdbx_seq_one_letter_code
_entity_poly.pdbx_strand_id
1 'polypeptide(L)'
;MRNLLLGSLVLALGGLTIAGCAEPGPDIDRTQTNLVDKSIFQGEWWYTRAVLDLADDASWAIEQAGAGAPWPGAMANYDLASNSGVMGRIRWVIDENFLYAYRSHEIVVGAAEDPSDPDYLGQPLAIYAIEDHVDVRYEYNPSTGERTNVVSESSDRRWYDRQYIRVDWSTNLVSFGLFGAGLELDEYFGTFTREPVGNFIQEGGDGRIPDSWRPQFVRVGDDRETYRWASDWPTDMDDTVHYMSFVTQEIWTPNNCFGETCNSSIRLTLRNSFLRVPPNHEYAVETLTNSEYDRFGIIRTEQRTFIRGGRDRAGIGAYCDASAVAVCNFDEECGAGGACDLGTNRCTAGVLEDIDDCGAGHAANYATGRCEGDVDSV
;
A
#
# COMPACT_ATOMS: atom_id res chain seq x y z
N MET A 1 -53.78 -66.34 65.09
CA MET A 1 -52.33 -66.35 64.84
C MET A 1 -51.94 -65.02 64.21
N ARG A 2 -50.98 -64.29 64.82
CA ARG A 2 -50.18 -63.12 64.35
C ARG A 2 -50.96 -61.89 63.81
N ASN A 3 -51.03 -60.78 64.56
CA ASN A 3 -50.03 -59.69 64.66
C ASN A 3 -49.68 -59.04 63.31
N LEU A 4 -50.16 -57.82 63.01
CA LEU A 4 -49.49 -56.52 63.24
C LEU A 4 -50.07 -55.39 62.37
N LEU A 5 -50.24 -54.24 63.01
CA LEU A 5 -50.59 -52.92 62.49
C LEU A 5 -49.41 -52.24 61.76
N LEU A 6 -49.75 -51.13 61.08
CA LEU A 6 -48.95 -49.92 60.76
C LEU A 6 -48.30 -49.80 59.37
N GLY A 7 -48.88 -48.91 58.56
CA GLY A 7 -48.25 -47.63 58.19
C GLY A 7 -47.37 -47.61 56.94
N SER A 8 -47.80 -46.88 55.90
CA SER A 8 -46.89 -46.31 54.88
C SER A 8 -47.55 -45.13 54.16
N LEU A 9 -47.38 -43.94 54.73
CA LEU A 9 -47.43 -42.65 54.04
C LEU A 9 -45.98 -42.18 53.92
N VAL A 10 -45.33 -42.35 52.76
CA VAL A 10 -44.01 -41.78 52.42
C VAL A 10 -44.00 -41.53 50.91
N LEU A 11 -44.33 -40.30 50.52
CA LEU A 11 -43.44 -39.26 50.00
C LEU A 11 -43.06 -39.41 48.52
N ALA A 12 -43.53 -38.43 47.77
CA ALA A 12 -43.06 -38.01 46.45
C ALA A 12 -41.53 -37.92 46.37
N LEU A 13 -40.91 -38.73 45.54
CA LEU A 13 -39.54 -38.50 45.07
C LEU A 13 -39.33 -39.34 43.79
N GLY A 14 -39.02 -38.67 42.69
CA GLY A 14 -38.66 -39.35 41.44
C GLY A 14 -38.91 -38.62 40.14
N GLY A 15 -39.13 -37.31 40.16
CA GLY A 15 -39.03 -36.47 38.96
C GLY A 15 -37.69 -35.75 38.93
N LEU A 16 -36.57 -36.49 38.86
CA LEU A 16 -35.30 -35.87 38.45
C LEU A 16 -35.45 -35.51 36.97
N THR A 17 -35.90 -34.27 36.72
CA THR A 17 -35.61 -33.60 35.46
C THR A 17 -34.10 -33.53 35.35
N ILE A 18 -33.54 -34.41 34.52
CA ILE A 18 -32.17 -34.28 34.04
C ILE A 18 -32.14 -32.93 33.34
N ALA A 19 -31.63 -31.91 34.02
CA ALA A 19 -31.17 -30.70 33.38
C ALA A 19 -29.99 -31.13 32.51
N GLY A 20 -30.28 -31.54 31.27
CA GLY A 20 -29.27 -31.67 30.25
C GLY A 20 -28.70 -30.30 30.03
N CYS A 21 -27.57 -30.00 30.67
CA CYS A 21 -26.71 -28.91 30.23
C CYS A 21 -26.35 -29.25 28.78
N ALA A 22 -26.98 -28.57 27.83
CA ALA A 22 -26.57 -28.62 26.44
C ALA A 22 -25.10 -28.18 26.41
N GLU A 23 -24.20 -29.07 25.98
CA GLU A 23 -22.82 -28.69 25.74
C GLU A 23 -22.82 -27.50 24.76
N PRO A 24 -22.01 -26.45 25.02
CA PRO A 24 -21.90 -25.35 24.09
C PRO A 24 -21.51 -25.93 22.73
N GLY A 25 -22.32 -25.66 21.71
CA GLY A 25 -21.98 -25.98 20.34
C GLY A 25 -20.69 -25.26 19.91
N PRO A 26 -20.13 -25.62 18.74
CA PRO A 26 -18.95 -24.93 18.22
C PRO A 26 -19.20 -23.41 18.12
N ASP A 27 -18.14 -22.62 18.24
CA ASP A 27 -18.24 -21.17 18.12
C ASP A 27 -18.75 -20.78 16.72
N ILE A 28 -19.69 -19.84 16.68
CA ILE A 28 -20.29 -19.29 15.47
C ILE A 28 -19.76 -17.86 15.32
N ASP A 29 -18.96 -17.62 14.30
CA ASP A 29 -18.46 -16.28 13.98
C ASP A 29 -19.45 -15.54 13.06
N ARG A 30 -19.93 -14.38 13.52
CA ARG A 30 -20.79 -13.45 12.77
C ARG A 30 -20.12 -12.11 12.52
N THR A 31 -18.82 -12.00 12.75
CA THR A 31 -18.07 -10.80 12.40
C THR A 31 -18.11 -10.57 10.90
N GLN A 32 -18.21 -9.31 10.51
CA GLN A 32 -18.09 -8.93 9.11
C GLN A 32 -16.61 -8.87 8.74
N THR A 33 -16.31 -8.99 7.45
CA THR A 33 -14.94 -8.95 6.92
C THR A 33 -14.30 -7.56 7.08
N ASN A 34 -13.04 -7.33 6.67
CA ASN A 34 -12.37 -6.02 6.63
C ASN A 34 -12.25 -5.27 7.97
N LEU A 35 -12.21 -5.98 9.09
CA LEU A 35 -11.85 -5.38 10.38
C LEU A 35 -10.34 -5.20 10.47
N VAL A 36 -9.91 -4.00 10.85
CA VAL A 36 -8.51 -3.63 11.07
C VAL A 36 -8.30 -3.33 12.54
N ASP A 37 -7.34 -4.03 13.16
CA ASP A 37 -6.97 -3.77 14.56
C ASP A 37 -6.26 -2.41 14.66
N LYS A 38 -6.71 -1.56 15.59
CA LYS A 38 -6.14 -0.21 15.77
C LYS A 38 -4.64 -0.22 16.10
N SER A 39 -4.11 -1.30 16.65
CA SER A 39 -2.68 -1.44 16.98
C SER A 39 -1.76 -1.38 15.75
N ILE A 40 -2.28 -1.68 14.56
CA ILE A 40 -1.53 -1.56 13.29
C ILE A 40 -1.05 -0.12 13.09
N PHE A 41 -1.83 0.88 13.51
CA PHE A 41 -1.55 2.29 13.27
C PHE A 41 -0.50 2.91 14.20
N GLN A 42 0.10 2.12 15.09
CA GLN A 42 1.11 2.59 16.02
C GLN A 42 2.45 2.90 15.34
N GLY A 43 3.22 3.79 15.95
CA GLY A 43 4.54 4.18 15.47
C GLY A 43 4.47 5.08 14.25
N GLU A 44 5.57 5.12 13.50
CA GLU A 44 5.70 5.95 12.32
C GLU A 44 5.74 5.12 11.06
N TRP A 45 5.35 5.76 9.97
CA TRP A 45 5.31 5.15 8.66
C TRP A 45 5.93 6.08 7.62
N TRP A 46 6.67 5.52 6.70
CA TRP A 46 6.92 6.15 5.42
C TRP A 46 5.70 6.00 4.52
N TYR A 47 5.45 7.02 3.72
CA TYR A 47 4.30 7.10 2.85
C TYR A 47 4.69 7.69 1.51
N THR A 48 4.25 7.05 0.43
CA THR A 48 4.38 7.59 -0.91
C THR A 48 3.18 7.25 -1.78
N ARG A 49 2.99 8.04 -2.84
CA ARG A 49 2.02 7.78 -3.89
C ARG A 49 2.70 7.64 -5.24
N ALA A 50 2.19 6.74 -6.07
CA ALA A 50 2.65 6.58 -7.45
C ALA A 50 1.48 6.42 -8.41
N VAL A 51 1.61 6.97 -9.62
CA VAL A 51 0.66 6.75 -10.72
C VAL A 51 0.85 5.34 -11.27
N LEU A 52 -0.16 4.49 -11.15
CA LEU A 52 -0.14 3.13 -11.70
C LEU A 52 -0.60 3.09 -13.16
N ASP A 53 -1.65 3.84 -13.46
CA ASP A 53 -2.33 3.78 -14.75
C ASP A 53 -2.91 5.14 -15.12
N LEU A 54 -2.68 5.50 -16.38
CA LEU A 54 -3.14 6.70 -17.05
C LEU A 54 -3.06 6.42 -18.55
N ALA A 55 -4.12 6.72 -19.29
CA ALA A 55 -4.08 6.59 -20.75
C ALA A 55 -3.10 7.61 -21.36
N ASP A 56 -2.25 7.17 -22.29
CA ASP A 56 -1.22 8.03 -22.91
C ASP A 56 -1.81 9.29 -23.57
N ASP A 57 -2.98 9.17 -24.18
CA ASP A 57 -3.71 10.29 -24.78
C ASP A 57 -4.40 11.19 -23.74
N ALA A 58 -4.58 10.73 -22.50
CA ALA A 58 -5.08 11.54 -21.41
C ALA A 58 -3.96 12.36 -20.74
N SER A 59 -2.72 11.86 -20.75
CA SER A 59 -1.56 12.53 -20.14
C SER A 59 -1.36 13.97 -20.65
N TRP A 60 -1.45 14.17 -21.96
CA TRP A 60 -1.23 15.48 -22.58
C TRP A 60 -2.40 16.46 -22.41
N ALA A 61 -3.59 15.97 -22.04
CA ALA A 61 -4.76 16.84 -21.86
C ALA A 61 -4.55 17.87 -20.73
N ILE A 62 -3.76 17.52 -19.71
CA ILE A 62 -3.40 18.41 -18.60
C ILE A 62 -2.26 19.38 -18.98
N GLU A 63 -1.33 18.94 -19.83
CA GLU A 63 -0.24 19.80 -20.34
C GLU A 63 -0.77 21.05 -21.04
N GLN A 64 -1.84 20.90 -21.81
CA GLN A 64 -2.50 22.02 -22.50
C GLN A 64 -3.16 23.01 -21.53
N ALA A 65 -3.38 22.62 -20.27
CA ALA A 65 -3.79 23.52 -19.21
C ALA A 65 -2.61 24.31 -18.63
N GLY A 66 -1.37 23.88 -18.87
CA GLY A 66 -0.15 24.47 -18.31
C GLY A 66 0.38 23.74 -17.06
N ALA A 67 -0.29 22.66 -16.64
CA ALA A 67 0.18 21.77 -15.59
C ALA A 67 1.08 20.67 -16.19
N GLY A 68 2.16 20.28 -15.51
CA GLY A 68 3.00 19.17 -15.97
C GLY A 68 2.18 17.90 -16.22
N ALA A 69 2.33 17.31 -17.41
CA ALA A 69 1.60 16.09 -17.81
C ALA A 69 1.89 14.95 -16.81
N PRO A 70 0.88 14.30 -16.20
CA PRO A 70 1.14 13.12 -15.38
C PRO A 70 1.53 11.92 -16.25
N TRP A 71 2.34 10.99 -15.75
CA TRP A 71 2.70 9.75 -16.46
C TRP A 71 2.70 8.55 -15.50
N PRO A 72 2.44 7.32 -15.99
CA PRO A 72 2.61 6.11 -15.19
C PRO A 72 4.03 6.00 -14.62
N GLY A 73 4.15 5.77 -13.31
CA GLY A 73 5.40 5.76 -12.56
C GLY A 73 5.77 7.11 -11.93
N ALA A 74 5.07 8.20 -12.23
CA ALA A 74 5.25 9.46 -11.51
C ALA A 74 4.93 9.27 -10.02
N MET A 75 5.75 9.86 -9.15
CA MET A 75 5.63 9.72 -7.70
C MET A 75 5.42 11.05 -7.00
N ALA A 76 4.82 10.96 -5.82
CA ALA A 76 4.67 12.08 -4.92
C ALA A 76 6.00 12.75 -4.55
N ASN A 77 5.90 14.06 -4.36
CA ASN A 77 6.95 14.90 -3.81
C ASN A 77 6.40 15.68 -2.62
N TYR A 78 6.59 15.12 -1.42
CA TYR A 78 6.09 15.67 -0.16
C TYR A 78 7.00 16.72 0.49
N ASP A 79 8.17 17.03 -0.10
CA ASP A 79 9.09 18.03 0.44
C ASP A 79 9.57 19.00 -0.65
N LEU A 80 9.28 20.29 -0.42
CA LEU A 80 9.65 21.40 -1.30
C LEU A 80 11.16 21.58 -1.44
N ALA A 81 11.95 21.10 -0.49
CA ALA A 81 13.40 21.22 -0.49
C ALA A 81 14.12 20.13 -1.29
N SER A 82 13.40 19.13 -1.82
CA SER A 82 14.01 17.99 -2.50
C SER A 82 13.67 17.94 -3.99
N ASN A 83 14.71 17.74 -4.80
CA ASN A 83 14.63 17.71 -6.26
C ASN A 83 14.17 16.37 -6.87
N SER A 84 13.81 15.34 -6.07
CA SER A 84 13.29 14.06 -6.60
C SER A 84 12.62 13.17 -5.54
N GLY A 85 11.51 12.53 -5.90
CA GLY A 85 10.88 11.35 -5.27
C GLY A 85 10.98 11.28 -3.74
N VAL A 86 10.13 12.01 -3.03
CA VAL A 86 10.22 12.13 -1.57
C VAL A 86 9.15 11.29 -0.89
N MET A 87 9.57 10.49 0.09
CA MET A 87 8.64 9.82 1.00
C MET A 87 8.23 10.76 2.13
N GLY A 88 6.93 10.86 2.40
CA GLY A 88 6.42 11.47 3.62
C GLY A 88 6.68 10.56 4.81
N ARG A 89 7.04 11.12 5.97
CA ARG A 89 7.05 10.39 7.25
C ARG A 89 5.82 10.79 8.04
N ILE A 90 4.96 9.84 8.35
CA ILE A 90 3.64 10.08 8.96
C ILE A 90 3.49 9.39 10.33
N ARG A 91 2.50 9.87 11.10
CA ARG A 91 1.86 9.18 12.21
C ARG A 91 0.36 9.13 11.94
N TRP A 92 -0.27 8.05 12.35
CA TRP A 92 -1.71 7.90 12.22
C TRP A 92 -2.43 8.53 13.40
N VAL A 93 -3.54 9.21 13.11
CA VAL A 93 -4.50 9.68 14.11
C VAL A 93 -5.86 9.10 13.76
N ILE A 94 -6.44 8.38 14.73
CA ILE A 94 -7.74 7.75 14.60
C ILE A 94 -8.77 8.66 15.24
N ASP A 95 -9.62 9.27 14.42
CA ASP A 95 -10.80 10.01 14.86
C ASP A 95 -12.05 9.12 14.75
N GLU A 96 -13.24 9.66 15.03
CA GLU A 96 -14.51 8.91 14.99
C GLU A 96 -14.95 8.56 13.57
N ASN A 97 -14.70 9.44 12.59
CA ASN A 97 -15.17 9.27 11.21
C ASN A 97 -14.02 9.19 10.20
N PHE A 98 -12.79 9.48 10.62
CA PHE A 98 -11.66 9.63 9.72
C PHE A 98 -10.37 9.07 10.32
N LEU A 99 -9.61 8.41 9.47
CA LEU A 99 -8.26 7.96 9.74
C LEU A 99 -7.30 8.91 9.02
N TYR A 100 -6.53 9.70 9.78
CA TYR A 100 -5.60 10.68 9.26
C TYR A 100 -4.17 10.18 9.30
N ALA A 101 -3.43 10.35 8.21
CA ALA A 101 -1.98 10.18 8.14
C ALA A 101 -1.30 11.56 8.20
N TYR A 102 -0.97 12.04 9.40
CA TYR A 102 -0.32 13.34 9.58
C TYR A 102 1.18 13.25 9.42
N ARG A 103 1.81 14.26 8.82
CA ARG A 103 3.28 14.36 8.85
C ARG A 103 3.77 14.40 10.30
N SER A 104 4.79 13.60 10.57
CA SER A 104 5.44 13.40 11.88
C SER A 104 6.51 14.44 12.25
N HIS A 105 6.90 15.30 11.31
CA HIS A 105 7.99 16.27 11.46
C HIS A 105 7.64 17.57 10.72
N GLU A 106 8.39 18.64 11.01
CA GLU A 106 8.29 19.89 10.27
C GLU A 106 9.06 19.84 8.95
N ILE A 107 8.56 20.53 7.91
CA ILE A 107 9.33 20.74 6.68
C ILE A 107 10.51 21.67 6.95
N VAL A 108 10.25 22.77 7.67
CA VAL A 108 11.25 23.78 8.02
C VAL A 108 11.36 23.81 9.53
N VAL A 109 12.54 23.45 10.03
CA VAL A 109 12.81 23.40 11.47
C VAL A 109 12.59 24.77 12.10
N GLY A 110 11.74 24.82 13.12
CA GLY A 110 11.38 26.02 13.86
C GLY A 110 10.32 26.90 13.17
N ALA A 111 9.63 26.37 12.14
CA ALA A 111 8.56 27.09 11.48
C ALA A 111 7.19 26.94 12.17
N ALA A 112 6.96 25.87 12.93
CA ALA A 112 5.82 25.77 13.83
C ALA A 112 6.19 26.33 15.22
N GLU A 113 5.14 26.70 15.96
CA GLU A 113 5.26 27.37 17.26
C GLU A 113 5.86 26.46 18.34
N ASP A 114 5.83 25.13 18.15
CA ASP A 114 6.50 24.13 19.00
C ASP A 114 6.83 22.82 18.22
N PRO A 115 7.98 22.77 17.51
CA PRO A 115 8.41 21.57 16.76
C PRO A 115 8.68 20.34 17.64
N SER A 116 8.98 20.61 18.91
CA SER A 116 9.38 19.63 19.91
C SER A 116 8.19 19.02 20.66
N ASP A 117 6.99 19.55 20.44
CA ASP A 117 5.77 19.02 21.02
C ASP A 117 5.57 17.57 20.53
N PRO A 118 5.52 16.57 21.43
CA PRO A 118 5.20 15.20 21.06
C PRO A 118 3.82 15.07 20.38
N ASP A 119 2.91 16.02 20.62
CA ASP A 119 1.58 16.08 20.02
C ASP A 119 1.54 16.90 18.72
N TYR A 120 2.69 17.37 18.22
CA TYR A 120 2.76 18.06 16.94
C TYR A 120 2.25 17.17 15.80
N LEU A 121 1.22 17.66 15.11
CA LEU A 121 0.71 17.11 13.86
C LEU A 121 1.00 18.09 12.74
N GLY A 122 1.76 17.64 11.73
CA GLY A 122 1.99 18.42 10.52
C GLY A 122 0.78 18.40 9.59
N GLN A 123 1.02 18.57 8.29
CA GLN A 123 -0.05 18.48 7.30
C GLN A 123 -0.51 17.01 7.09
N PRO A 124 -1.81 16.74 6.88
CA PRO A 124 -2.30 15.40 6.57
C PRO A 124 -1.91 14.99 5.14
N LEU A 125 -1.24 13.85 4.97
CA LEU A 125 -0.79 13.34 3.66
C LEU A 125 -1.73 12.27 3.08
N ALA A 126 -2.56 11.66 3.92
CA ALA A 126 -3.67 10.81 3.50
C ALA A 126 -4.81 10.90 4.51
N ILE A 127 -6.04 10.75 4.03
CA ILE A 127 -7.24 10.69 4.87
C ILE A 127 -8.17 9.63 4.29
N TYR A 128 -8.59 8.69 5.12
CA TYR A 128 -9.57 7.66 4.77
C TYR A 128 -10.79 7.77 5.67
N ALA A 129 -11.97 7.50 5.14
CA ALA A 129 -13.19 7.46 5.95
C ALA A 129 -13.20 6.19 6.82
N ILE A 130 -13.65 6.33 8.06
CA ILE A 130 -13.95 5.19 8.94
C ILE A 130 -15.45 4.93 8.85
N GLU A 131 -15.80 3.72 8.45
CA GLU A 131 -17.19 3.27 8.34
C GLU A 131 -17.74 2.90 9.72
N ASP A 132 -16.96 2.17 10.51
CA ASP A 132 -17.38 1.67 11.82
C ASP A 132 -16.20 1.50 12.79
N HIS A 133 -16.49 1.67 14.08
CA HIS A 133 -15.64 1.22 15.17
C HIS A 133 -16.34 0.07 15.90
N VAL A 134 -15.72 -1.09 16.04
CA VAL A 134 -16.34 -2.27 16.65
C VAL A 134 -15.39 -3.04 17.56
N ASP A 135 -15.98 -3.78 18.49
CA ASP A 135 -15.30 -4.85 19.20
C ASP A 135 -15.80 -6.20 18.72
N VAL A 136 -14.90 -7.18 18.65
CA VAL A 136 -15.26 -8.57 18.42
C VAL A 136 -15.38 -9.27 19.77
N ARG A 137 -16.59 -9.68 20.15
CA ARG A 137 -16.85 -10.32 21.45
C ARG A 137 -17.94 -11.37 21.36
N TYR A 138 -18.04 -12.21 22.37
CA TYR A 138 -19.15 -13.15 22.47
C TYR A 138 -20.46 -12.43 22.84
N GLU A 139 -21.56 -12.87 22.26
CA GLU A 139 -22.90 -12.45 22.65
C GLU A 139 -23.25 -12.97 24.05
N TYR A 140 -24.17 -12.26 24.72
CA TYR A 140 -24.70 -12.66 26.02
C TYR A 140 -26.20 -12.84 25.92
N ASN A 141 -26.71 -13.88 26.59
CA ASN A 141 -28.15 -14.07 26.70
C ASN A 141 -28.77 -12.92 27.51
N PRO A 142 -29.70 -12.13 26.96
CA PRO A 142 -30.25 -10.96 27.65
C PRO A 142 -31.08 -11.31 28.89
N SER A 143 -31.54 -12.56 29.02
CA SER A 143 -32.36 -13.02 30.15
C SER A 143 -31.52 -13.64 31.28
N THR A 144 -30.39 -14.28 30.97
CA THR A 144 -29.56 -14.97 31.97
C THR A 144 -28.20 -14.32 32.20
N GLY A 145 -27.73 -13.48 31.27
CA GLY A 145 -26.39 -12.90 31.28
C GLY A 145 -25.28 -13.90 30.94
N GLU A 146 -25.63 -15.14 30.58
CA GLU A 146 -24.64 -16.17 30.23
C GLU A 146 -24.09 -15.91 28.82
N ARG A 147 -22.77 -16.10 28.68
CA ARG A 147 -22.07 -16.04 27.39
C ARG A 147 -22.60 -17.13 26.45
N THR A 148 -22.89 -16.77 25.21
CA THR A 148 -23.25 -17.72 24.15
C THR A 148 -22.01 -18.19 23.37
N ASN A 149 -22.19 -19.16 22.48
CA ASN A 149 -21.18 -19.61 21.52
C ASN A 149 -21.13 -18.73 20.25
N VAL A 150 -21.77 -17.56 20.23
CA VAL A 150 -21.78 -16.67 19.05
C VAL A 150 -20.80 -15.52 19.30
N VAL A 151 -19.84 -15.33 18.39
CA VAL A 151 -18.98 -14.16 18.34
C VAL A 151 -19.60 -13.15 17.35
N SER A 152 -19.74 -11.91 17.77
CA SER A 152 -20.28 -10.84 16.92
C SER A 152 -19.65 -9.49 17.21
N GLU A 153 -19.93 -8.54 16.33
CA GLU A 153 -19.50 -7.16 16.46
C GLU A 153 -20.35 -6.41 17.49
N SER A 154 -19.69 -5.66 18.37
CA SER A 154 -20.32 -4.87 19.43
C SER A 154 -19.86 -3.42 19.39
N SER A 155 -20.82 -2.52 19.61
CA SER A 155 -20.61 -1.08 19.74
C SER A 155 -20.88 -0.57 21.16
N ASP A 156 -20.84 -1.44 22.18
CA ASP A 156 -21.22 -1.08 23.56
C ASP A 156 -20.27 -0.05 24.22
N ARG A 157 -18.97 -0.14 23.89
CA ARG A 157 -17.96 0.81 24.37
C ARG A 157 -17.99 2.07 23.52
N ARG A 158 -17.37 3.15 24.00
CA ARG A 158 -17.15 4.37 23.20
C ARG A 158 -16.21 4.05 22.04
N TRP A 159 -16.38 4.72 20.90
CA TRP A 159 -15.65 4.42 19.66
C TRP A 159 -14.13 4.38 19.85
N TYR A 160 -13.58 5.29 20.67
CA TYR A 160 -12.14 5.39 20.91
C TYR A 160 -11.60 4.21 21.73
N ASP A 161 -12.43 3.59 22.58
CA ASP A 161 -12.06 2.42 23.40
C ASP A 161 -12.20 1.09 22.65
N ARG A 162 -12.90 1.06 21.51
CA ARG A 162 -13.11 -0.16 20.70
C ARG A 162 -11.81 -0.59 20.01
N GLN A 163 -11.62 -1.89 19.82
CA GLN A 163 -10.38 -2.48 19.32
C GLN A 163 -10.22 -2.38 17.79
N TYR A 164 -11.30 -2.54 17.05
CA TYR A 164 -11.26 -2.62 15.59
C TYR A 164 -11.93 -1.42 14.93
N ILE A 165 -11.46 -1.10 13.73
CA ILE A 165 -12.10 -0.16 12.82
C ILE A 165 -12.30 -0.78 11.44
N ARG A 166 -13.31 -0.31 10.74
CA ARG A 166 -13.57 -0.60 9.33
C ARG A 166 -13.30 0.68 8.55
N VAL A 167 -12.35 0.62 7.62
CA VAL A 167 -11.87 1.80 6.89
C VAL A 167 -12.22 1.63 5.41
N ASP A 168 -12.76 2.68 4.81
CA ASP A 168 -12.92 2.77 3.37
C ASP A 168 -11.58 3.14 2.72
N TRP A 169 -10.86 2.11 2.27
CA TRP A 169 -9.59 2.25 1.55
C TRP A 169 -9.76 2.66 0.07
N SER A 170 -11.00 2.75 -0.44
CA SER A 170 -11.26 3.01 -1.86
C SER A 170 -10.95 4.45 -2.26
N THR A 171 -10.97 5.39 -1.31
CA THR A 171 -10.83 6.82 -1.54
C THR A 171 -9.85 7.43 -0.55
N ASN A 172 -8.81 8.09 -1.06
CA ASN A 172 -7.98 8.99 -0.26
C ASN A 172 -8.48 10.42 -0.47
N LEU A 173 -8.91 11.09 0.59
CA LEU A 173 -9.48 12.46 0.50
C LEU A 173 -8.40 13.53 0.33
N VAL A 174 -7.11 13.18 0.41
CA VAL A 174 -6.00 14.08 0.12
C VAL A 174 -5.64 13.97 -1.35
N SER A 175 -5.92 15.02 -2.12
CA SER A 175 -5.55 15.11 -3.55
C SER A 175 -4.19 15.76 -3.81
N PHE A 176 -3.55 16.34 -2.78
CA PHE A 176 -2.29 17.08 -2.92
C PHE A 176 -1.03 16.22 -2.75
N GLY A 177 0.09 16.70 -3.28
CA GLY A 177 1.43 16.16 -3.03
C GLY A 177 2.00 15.26 -4.13
N LEU A 178 1.27 15.01 -5.22
CA LEU A 178 1.74 14.09 -6.26
C LEU A 178 2.88 14.64 -7.15
N PHE A 179 3.06 15.96 -7.23
CA PHE A 179 4.08 16.58 -8.10
C PHE A 179 4.70 17.87 -7.50
N GLY A 180 4.68 18.01 -6.18
CA GLY A 180 5.26 19.16 -5.47
C GLY A 180 4.54 20.49 -5.76
N ALA A 181 5.13 21.61 -5.34
CA ALA A 181 4.47 22.92 -5.32
C ALA A 181 3.93 23.42 -6.68
N GLY A 182 4.54 23.03 -7.80
CA GLY A 182 4.13 23.52 -9.13
C GLY A 182 2.66 23.19 -9.43
N LEU A 183 2.30 21.91 -9.37
CA LEU A 183 0.92 21.49 -9.61
C LEU A 183 -0.06 21.99 -8.56
N GLU A 184 0.39 22.13 -7.31
CA GLU A 184 -0.45 22.66 -6.23
C GLU A 184 -0.80 24.13 -6.48
N LEU A 185 0.16 24.91 -6.98
CA LEU A 185 -0.08 26.30 -7.39
C LEU A 185 -0.99 26.36 -8.61
N ASP A 186 -0.82 25.46 -9.59
CA ASP A 186 -1.68 25.39 -10.76
C ASP A 186 -3.14 25.07 -10.40
N GLU A 187 -3.40 24.12 -9.50
CA GLU A 187 -4.75 23.88 -8.98
C GLU A 187 -5.26 25.09 -8.19
N TYR A 188 -4.44 25.70 -7.34
CA TYR A 188 -4.81 26.89 -6.57
C TYR A 188 -5.21 28.08 -7.45
N PHE A 189 -4.50 28.30 -8.56
CA PHE A 189 -4.83 29.33 -9.54
C PHE A 189 -5.95 28.92 -10.51
N GLY A 190 -6.55 27.74 -10.31
CA GLY A 190 -7.71 27.28 -11.07
C GLY A 190 -7.37 26.84 -12.49
N THR A 191 -6.13 26.41 -12.75
CA THR A 191 -5.72 25.83 -14.04
C THR A 191 -6.43 24.50 -14.29
N PHE A 192 -6.56 23.68 -13.25
CA PHE A 192 -7.30 22.41 -13.24
C PHE A 192 -7.86 22.17 -11.83
N THR A 193 -8.77 21.21 -11.69
CA THR A 193 -9.28 20.73 -10.39
C THR A 193 -9.04 19.23 -10.25
N ARG A 194 -8.81 18.78 -9.03
CA ARG A 194 -8.69 17.36 -8.68
C ARG A 194 -9.80 16.94 -7.74
N GLU A 195 -10.42 15.81 -8.03
CA GLU A 195 -11.47 15.22 -7.22
C GLU A 195 -11.10 13.78 -6.89
N PRO A 196 -11.04 13.40 -5.59
CA PRO A 196 -10.83 12.02 -5.23
C PRO A 196 -12.07 11.19 -5.56
N VAL A 197 -11.86 9.98 -6.09
CA VAL A 197 -12.93 9.07 -6.49
C VAL A 197 -12.67 7.67 -5.93
N GLY A 198 -13.74 7.06 -5.43
CA GLY A 198 -13.69 5.70 -4.90
C GLY A 198 -13.35 4.67 -5.95
N ASN A 199 -12.40 3.80 -5.63
CA ASN A 199 -11.98 2.69 -6.45
C ASN A 199 -12.20 1.36 -5.73
N PHE A 200 -13.26 0.65 -6.11
CA PHE A 200 -13.61 -0.66 -5.53
C PHE A 200 -13.09 -1.80 -6.40
N ILE A 201 -12.09 -2.52 -5.92
CA ILE A 201 -11.51 -3.67 -6.63
C ILE A 201 -12.24 -4.95 -6.22
N GLN A 202 -12.86 -5.62 -7.19
CA GLN A 202 -13.53 -6.91 -6.98
C GLN A 202 -12.53 -8.05 -6.93
N GLU A 203 -12.87 -9.11 -6.19
CA GLU A 203 -12.06 -10.33 -6.13
C GLU A 203 -12.01 -11.04 -7.49
N GLY A 204 -10.79 -11.42 -7.91
CA GLY A 204 -10.53 -12.03 -9.21
C GLY A 204 -10.16 -11.03 -10.30
N GLY A 205 -10.22 -9.72 -10.00
CA GLY A 205 -9.94 -8.63 -10.91
C GLY A 205 -10.85 -8.61 -12.16
N ASP A 206 -10.63 -7.64 -13.03
CA ASP A 206 -11.14 -7.65 -14.40
C ASP A 206 -10.05 -7.19 -15.39
N GLY A 207 -10.37 -7.19 -16.68
CA GLY A 207 -9.40 -6.81 -17.73
C GLY A 207 -8.90 -5.35 -17.66
N ARG A 208 -9.47 -4.51 -16.80
CA ARG A 208 -9.10 -3.10 -16.56
C ARG A 208 -8.60 -2.85 -15.15
N ILE A 209 -8.97 -3.69 -14.18
CA ILE A 209 -8.59 -3.57 -12.77
C ILE A 209 -7.92 -4.89 -12.35
N PRO A 210 -6.57 -4.95 -12.39
CA PRO A 210 -5.82 -6.11 -11.96
C PRO A 210 -6.05 -6.47 -10.49
N ASP A 211 -6.06 -7.76 -10.18
CA ASP A 211 -6.21 -8.26 -8.80
C ASP A 211 -5.09 -7.77 -7.86
N SER A 212 -3.91 -7.44 -8.43
CA SER A 212 -2.78 -6.81 -7.72
C SER A 212 -3.07 -5.42 -7.15
N TRP A 213 -4.20 -4.80 -7.50
CA TRP A 213 -4.61 -3.49 -6.98
C TRP A 213 -5.40 -3.58 -5.67
N ARG A 214 -5.83 -4.78 -5.28
CA ARG A 214 -6.55 -5.02 -4.02
C ARG A 214 -5.76 -4.50 -2.81
N PRO A 215 -6.45 -4.07 -1.73
CA PRO A 215 -5.79 -3.70 -0.47
C PRO A 215 -4.79 -4.77 -0.02
N GLN A 216 -3.57 -4.35 0.28
CA GLN A 216 -2.50 -5.21 0.74
C GLN A 216 -2.17 -4.90 2.20
N PHE A 217 -2.04 -5.95 3.00
CA PHE A 217 -1.49 -5.89 4.36
C PHE A 217 -0.46 -7.01 4.45
N VAL A 218 0.82 -6.64 4.56
CA VAL A 218 1.94 -7.59 4.58
C VAL A 218 2.57 -7.54 5.95
N ARG A 219 2.68 -8.72 6.59
CA ARG A 219 3.33 -8.86 7.89
C ARG A 219 4.82 -9.07 7.72
N VAL A 220 5.61 -8.71 8.72
CA VAL A 220 7.08 -8.90 8.70
C VAL A 220 7.43 -10.37 8.41
N GLY A 221 6.72 -11.31 9.04
CA GLY A 221 6.94 -12.74 8.85
C GLY A 221 6.61 -13.26 7.45
N ASP A 222 5.71 -12.60 6.71
CA ASP A 222 5.27 -13.05 5.38
C ASP A 222 6.36 -12.90 4.32
N ASP A 223 7.25 -11.91 4.47
CA ASP A 223 8.28 -11.58 3.47
C ASP A 223 9.67 -11.36 4.07
N ARG A 224 9.90 -11.87 5.29
CA ARG A 224 11.14 -11.75 6.10
C ARG A 224 12.43 -12.06 5.36
N GLU A 225 12.40 -12.93 4.35
CA GLU A 225 13.55 -13.27 3.52
C GLU A 225 13.89 -12.19 2.47
N THR A 226 12.90 -11.39 2.06
CA THR A 226 13.01 -10.41 0.98
C THR A 226 12.92 -8.96 1.46
N TYR A 227 12.33 -8.73 2.62
CA TYR A 227 12.22 -7.40 3.21
C TYR A 227 13.54 -6.99 3.85
N ARG A 228 14.15 -5.93 3.30
CA ARG A 228 15.51 -5.52 3.68
C ARG A 228 15.70 -5.17 5.15
N TRP A 229 14.65 -4.67 5.82
CA TRP A 229 14.72 -4.25 7.22
C TRP A 229 14.14 -5.31 8.16
N ALA A 230 13.92 -6.53 7.68
CA ALA A 230 13.43 -7.61 8.52
C ALA A 230 14.35 -7.89 9.73
N SER A 231 15.64 -7.58 9.64
CA SER A 231 16.58 -7.65 10.77
C SER A 231 16.36 -6.59 11.86
N ASP A 232 15.74 -5.47 11.51
CA ASP A 232 15.49 -4.35 12.43
C ASP A 232 14.20 -4.59 13.24
N TRP A 233 13.41 -5.59 12.85
CA TRP A 233 12.25 -6.06 13.58
C TRP A 233 12.65 -7.15 14.60
N PRO A 234 12.22 -7.03 15.86
CA PRO A 234 12.28 -8.13 16.81
C PRO A 234 11.55 -9.37 16.27
N THR A 235 12.11 -10.57 16.47
CA THR A 235 11.54 -11.82 15.96
C THR A 235 10.17 -12.18 16.55
N ASP A 236 9.83 -11.63 17.71
CA ASP A 236 8.51 -11.77 18.33
C ASP A 236 7.45 -10.85 17.70
N MET A 237 7.83 -10.01 16.73
CA MET A 237 6.94 -9.10 16.01
C MET A 237 6.63 -9.56 14.58
N ASP A 238 6.83 -10.83 14.24
CA ASP A 238 6.59 -11.36 12.88
C ASP A 238 5.14 -11.14 12.38
N ASP A 239 4.15 -11.15 13.28
CA ASP A 239 2.74 -10.89 12.94
C ASP A 239 2.42 -9.40 12.68
N THR A 240 3.40 -8.52 12.84
CA THR A 240 3.21 -7.08 12.68
C THR A 240 3.08 -6.71 11.21
N VAL A 241 2.01 -5.98 10.86
CA VAL A 241 1.91 -5.36 9.53
C VAL A 241 3.00 -4.30 9.39
N HIS A 242 3.91 -4.51 8.45
CA HIS A 242 4.98 -3.56 8.14
C HIS A 242 4.73 -2.82 6.82
N TYR A 243 3.95 -3.38 5.90
CA TYR A 243 3.61 -2.74 4.63
C TYR A 243 2.12 -2.82 4.36
N MET A 244 1.55 -1.72 3.91
CA MET A 244 0.18 -1.69 3.40
C MET A 244 0.10 -0.83 2.15
N SER A 245 -0.76 -1.22 1.21
CA SER A 245 -1.01 -0.43 0.00
C SER A 245 -2.46 -0.46 -0.45
N PHE A 246 -2.92 0.69 -0.95
CA PHE A 246 -4.29 0.91 -1.39
C PHE A 246 -4.29 1.65 -2.73
N VAL A 247 -5.05 1.15 -3.69
CA VAL A 247 -5.17 1.79 -5.01
C VAL A 247 -6.44 2.63 -5.07
N THR A 248 -6.27 3.94 -5.18
CA THR A 248 -7.36 4.92 -5.27
C THR A 248 -7.40 5.56 -6.65
N GLN A 249 -8.43 6.36 -6.94
CA GLN A 249 -8.53 7.12 -8.17
C GLN A 249 -8.71 8.61 -7.89
N GLU A 250 -8.24 9.43 -8.83
CA GLU A 250 -8.53 10.86 -8.89
C GLU A 250 -9.01 11.22 -10.28
N ILE A 251 -9.92 12.17 -10.35
CA ILE A 251 -10.33 12.81 -11.59
C ILE A 251 -9.69 14.17 -11.65
N TRP A 252 -8.96 14.44 -12.73
CA TRP A 252 -8.38 15.76 -12.98
C TRP A 252 -9.13 16.41 -14.14
N THR A 253 -9.62 17.62 -13.92
CA THR A 253 -10.41 18.37 -14.89
C THR A 253 -9.73 19.69 -15.21
N PRO A 254 -9.25 19.90 -16.45
CA PRO A 254 -8.78 21.20 -16.91
C PRO A 254 -9.87 22.26 -16.80
N ASN A 255 -9.55 23.39 -16.17
CA ASN A 255 -10.44 24.54 -16.03
C ASN A 255 -10.00 25.71 -16.91
N ASN A 256 -8.71 25.80 -17.23
CA ASN A 256 -8.15 26.80 -18.12
C ASN A 256 -7.44 26.09 -19.28
N CYS A 257 -8.01 26.17 -20.47
CA CYS A 257 -7.56 25.39 -21.63
C CYS A 257 -7.79 26.20 -22.91
N PHE A 258 -6.85 26.08 -23.84
CA PHE A 258 -6.94 26.74 -25.14
C PHE A 258 -7.51 25.77 -26.18
N GLY A 259 -8.72 26.04 -26.70
CA GLY A 259 -9.32 25.25 -27.79
C GLY A 259 -10.38 24.23 -27.33
N GLU A 260 -10.58 23.16 -28.13
CA GLU A 260 -11.66 22.17 -27.94
C GLU A 260 -11.41 21.15 -26.80
N THR A 261 -10.26 21.23 -26.11
CA THR A 261 -9.87 20.31 -25.03
C THR A 261 -10.48 20.67 -23.68
N CYS A 262 -11.22 21.78 -23.58
CA CYS A 262 -11.91 22.11 -22.35
C CYS A 262 -13.01 21.10 -22.00
N ASN A 263 -13.03 20.68 -20.73
CA ASN A 263 -13.92 19.67 -20.13
C ASN A 263 -13.61 18.19 -20.42
N SER A 264 -12.42 17.84 -20.90
CA SER A 264 -11.97 16.44 -20.87
C SER A 264 -11.38 16.13 -19.49
N SER A 265 -12.16 15.49 -18.63
CA SER A 265 -11.67 14.96 -17.37
C SER A 265 -10.85 13.70 -17.60
N ILE A 266 -9.70 13.60 -16.95
CA ILE A 266 -8.85 12.41 -16.99
C ILE A 266 -8.90 11.68 -15.66
N ARG A 267 -8.75 10.37 -15.71
CA ARG A 267 -8.70 9.52 -14.52
C ARG A 267 -7.28 9.07 -14.27
N LEU A 268 -6.75 9.38 -13.09
CA LEU A 268 -5.49 8.85 -12.61
C LEU A 268 -5.76 7.72 -11.63
N THR A 269 -5.09 6.59 -11.83
CA THR A 269 -5.07 5.50 -10.86
C THR A 269 -3.78 5.57 -10.06
N LEU A 270 -3.91 5.54 -8.74
CA LEU A 270 -2.84 5.92 -7.81
C LEU A 270 -2.67 4.84 -6.74
N ARG A 271 -1.44 4.38 -6.53
CA ARG A 271 -1.11 3.53 -5.38
C ARG A 271 -0.62 4.37 -4.22
N ASN A 272 -1.34 4.32 -3.12
CA ASN A 272 -0.94 4.83 -1.82
C ASN A 272 -0.21 3.71 -1.09
N SER A 273 1.07 3.90 -0.78
CA SER A 273 1.89 2.87 -0.14
C SER A 273 2.46 3.36 1.18
N PHE A 274 2.38 2.51 2.19
CA PHE A 274 2.82 2.81 3.54
C PHE A 274 3.78 1.71 3.99
N LEU A 275 4.92 2.12 4.54
CA LEU A 275 5.95 1.24 5.06
C LEU A 275 6.27 1.65 6.49
N ARG A 276 6.10 0.74 7.45
CA ARG A 276 6.28 1.01 8.87
C ARG A 276 7.75 1.14 9.21
N VAL A 277 8.09 2.13 10.02
CA VAL A 277 9.43 2.31 10.55
C VAL A 277 9.69 1.22 11.61
N PRO A 278 10.72 0.37 11.45
CA PRO A 278 11.04 -0.64 12.45
C PRO A 278 11.42 0.00 13.80
N PRO A 279 11.14 -0.66 14.94
CA PRO A 279 11.40 -0.09 16.26
C PRO A 279 12.89 0.09 16.56
N ASN A 280 13.76 -0.76 16.01
CA ASN A 280 15.22 -0.67 16.21
C ASN A 280 15.92 0.13 15.09
N HIS A 281 15.15 0.90 14.31
CA HIS A 281 15.70 1.64 13.18
C HIS A 281 16.32 2.96 13.67
N GLU A 282 17.62 2.94 13.99
CA GLU A 282 18.31 4.06 14.63
C GLU A 282 18.71 5.18 13.67
N TYR A 283 19.06 4.87 12.41
CA TYR A 283 19.37 5.83 11.35
C TYR A 283 19.59 5.10 10.02
N ALA A 284 18.79 5.42 8.99
CA ALA A 284 19.15 5.07 7.62
C ALA A 284 18.85 6.26 6.71
N VAL A 285 19.82 6.63 5.88
CA VAL A 285 19.50 7.29 4.62
C VAL A 285 18.65 6.29 3.85
N GLU A 286 17.41 6.66 3.54
CA GLU A 286 16.55 5.83 2.72
C GLU A 286 17.24 5.64 1.35
N THR A 287 17.84 4.48 1.15
CA THR A 287 18.41 4.10 -0.15
C THR A 287 17.52 2.98 -0.67
N LEU A 288 16.33 3.32 -1.17
CA LEU A 288 15.36 2.36 -1.70
C LEU A 288 16.03 1.52 -2.81
N THR A 289 16.06 0.20 -2.62
CA THR A 289 16.61 -0.70 -3.64
C THR A 289 15.58 -0.90 -4.77
N ASN A 290 16.02 -1.24 -5.98
CA ASN A 290 15.14 -1.31 -7.16
C ASN A 290 13.95 -2.27 -6.98
N SER A 291 14.14 -3.42 -6.32
CA SER A 291 13.08 -4.40 -6.08
C SER A 291 12.00 -3.91 -5.10
N GLU A 292 12.33 -2.98 -4.22
CA GLU A 292 11.36 -2.37 -3.30
C GLU A 292 10.53 -1.30 -4.00
N TYR A 293 11.13 -0.60 -4.97
CA TYR A 293 10.41 0.33 -5.84
C TYR A 293 9.30 -0.34 -6.67
N ASP A 294 9.44 -1.62 -6.99
CA ASP A 294 8.37 -2.39 -7.64
C ASP A 294 7.11 -2.52 -6.76
N ARG A 295 7.26 -2.57 -5.44
CA ARG A 295 6.13 -2.57 -4.49
C ARG A 295 5.33 -1.28 -4.61
N PHE A 296 6.04 -0.17 -4.84
CA PHE A 296 5.48 1.16 -5.05
C PHE A 296 4.92 1.38 -6.48
N GLY A 297 5.09 0.43 -7.41
CA GLY A 297 4.53 0.50 -8.76
C GLY A 297 5.31 1.38 -9.74
N ILE A 298 6.60 1.63 -9.49
CA ILE A 298 7.42 2.50 -10.34
C ILE A 298 7.87 1.81 -11.63
N ILE A 299 7.85 2.58 -12.71
CA ILE A 299 8.69 2.39 -13.88
C ILE A 299 9.82 3.43 -13.78
N ARG A 300 11.07 3.01 -13.54
CA ARG A 300 12.20 3.93 -13.73
C ARG A 300 12.45 4.06 -15.22
N THR A 301 12.46 5.28 -15.75
CA THR A 301 12.87 5.59 -17.13
C THR A 301 14.40 5.70 -17.28
N GLU A 302 15.14 5.71 -16.17
CA GLU A 302 16.61 5.55 -16.15
C GLU A 302 17.01 4.14 -16.60
N GLN A 303 16.11 3.16 -16.44
CA GLN A 303 16.12 1.94 -17.24
C GLN A 303 15.26 2.18 -18.49
N ARG A 304 15.76 1.80 -19.66
CA ARG A 304 14.95 1.84 -20.88
C ARG A 304 13.76 0.89 -20.71
N THR A 305 12.60 1.43 -20.39
CA THR A 305 11.36 0.68 -20.42
C THR A 305 10.87 0.58 -21.86
N PHE A 306 10.70 -0.66 -22.33
CA PHE A 306 9.99 -0.90 -23.57
C PHE A 306 8.51 -0.62 -23.34
N ILE A 307 7.99 0.46 -23.93
CA ILE A 307 6.56 0.71 -24.02
C ILE A 307 5.98 -0.34 -24.99
N ARG A 308 5.64 -1.52 -24.47
CA ARG A 308 4.80 -2.47 -25.20
C ARG A 308 3.59 -2.78 -24.34
N GLY A 309 2.57 -1.94 -24.50
CA GLY A 309 1.26 -2.11 -23.87
C GLY A 309 0.74 -3.54 -24.04
N GLY A 310 0.34 -4.16 -22.92
CA GLY A 310 -0.48 -5.37 -22.91
C GLY A 310 0.22 -6.72 -22.86
N ARG A 311 1.52 -6.82 -22.51
CA ARG A 311 2.17 -8.13 -22.22
C ARG A 311 2.37 -8.36 -20.73
N ASP A 312 2.28 -9.63 -20.31
CA ASP A 312 2.44 -10.08 -18.93
C ASP A 312 3.88 -9.87 -18.42
N ARG A 313 4.00 -9.24 -17.25
CA ARG A 313 5.25 -8.90 -16.56
C ARG A 313 6.09 -10.15 -16.23
N ALA A 314 5.45 -11.29 -16.00
CA ALA A 314 6.16 -12.53 -15.65
C ALA A 314 7.04 -13.08 -16.80
N GLY A 315 6.72 -12.75 -18.06
CA GLY A 315 7.40 -13.29 -19.25
C GLY A 315 8.54 -12.44 -19.82
N ILE A 316 8.96 -11.36 -19.15
CA ILE A 316 9.86 -10.34 -19.74
C ILE A 316 11.29 -10.35 -19.15
N GLY A 317 11.57 -11.13 -18.10
CA GLY A 317 12.90 -11.17 -17.47
C GLY A 317 13.90 -12.10 -18.16
N ALA A 318 15.13 -11.63 -18.41
CA ALA A 318 16.29 -12.49 -18.66
C ALA A 318 16.78 -13.12 -17.33
N TYR A 319 17.16 -14.39 -17.37
CA TYR A 319 17.68 -15.14 -16.22
C TYR A 319 19.19 -15.23 -16.31
N CYS A 320 19.88 -14.93 -15.21
CA CYS A 320 21.33 -15.05 -15.08
C CYS A 320 21.71 -16.38 -14.41
N ASP A 321 22.84 -16.98 -14.81
CA ASP A 321 23.37 -18.20 -14.24
C ASP A 321 24.16 -17.92 -12.96
N ALA A 322 23.55 -18.19 -11.80
CA ALA A 322 24.18 -18.05 -10.50
C ALA A 322 25.42 -18.93 -10.28
N SER A 323 25.71 -19.90 -11.17
CA SER A 323 26.91 -20.73 -11.08
C SER A 323 28.15 -20.11 -11.75
N ALA A 324 27.99 -19.04 -12.54
CA ALA A 324 29.08 -18.31 -13.20
C ALA A 324 29.85 -17.34 -12.26
N VAL A 325 29.41 -17.20 -11.00
CA VAL A 325 29.85 -16.21 -9.98
C VAL A 325 31.35 -16.26 -9.62
N ALA A 326 32.10 -17.26 -10.07
CA ALA A 326 33.54 -17.35 -9.82
C ALA A 326 34.42 -16.51 -10.76
N VAL A 327 33.85 -15.94 -11.83
CA VAL A 327 34.58 -15.11 -12.79
C VAL A 327 33.83 -13.78 -12.91
N CYS A 328 34.52 -12.66 -12.74
CA CYS A 328 33.95 -11.30 -12.76
C CYS A 328 33.42 -10.93 -14.15
N ASN A 329 32.34 -11.57 -14.60
CA ASN A 329 31.72 -11.42 -15.90
C ASN A 329 30.26 -10.97 -15.73
N PHE A 330 30.07 -9.97 -14.88
CA PHE A 330 28.74 -9.44 -14.52
C PHE A 330 28.03 -8.74 -15.71
N ASP A 331 28.79 -8.36 -16.74
CA ASP A 331 28.31 -7.57 -17.88
C ASP A 331 27.78 -8.42 -19.05
N GLU A 332 28.18 -9.70 -19.18
CA GLU A 332 27.87 -10.49 -20.39
C GLU A 332 26.45 -11.07 -20.43
N GLU A 333 25.87 -11.51 -19.30
CA GLU A 333 24.53 -12.12 -19.30
C GLU A 333 23.39 -11.12 -19.07
N CYS A 334 23.68 -10.02 -18.38
CA CYS A 334 22.69 -8.99 -18.07
C CYS A 334 22.86 -7.73 -18.92
N GLY A 335 23.89 -7.64 -19.78
CA GLY A 335 24.16 -6.49 -20.62
C GLY A 335 24.69 -5.26 -19.85
N ALA A 336 25.15 -4.25 -20.60
CA ALA A 336 25.80 -3.06 -20.04
C ALA A 336 24.91 -2.33 -19.01
N GLY A 337 25.45 -2.17 -17.79
CA GLY A 337 24.76 -1.54 -16.67
C GLY A 337 23.77 -2.45 -15.94
N GLY A 338 23.74 -3.75 -16.27
CA GLY A 338 22.96 -4.79 -15.59
C GLY A 338 23.69 -5.46 -14.43
N ALA A 339 22.94 -5.91 -13.43
CA ALA A 339 23.46 -6.68 -12.30
C ALA A 339 22.53 -7.85 -11.99
N CYS A 340 23.07 -9.04 -11.73
CA CYS A 340 22.25 -10.21 -11.36
C CYS A 340 21.76 -10.12 -9.90
N ASP A 341 20.45 -10.17 -9.68
CA ASP A 341 19.85 -10.42 -8.36
C ASP A 341 20.01 -11.88 -8.01
N LEU A 342 20.91 -12.15 -7.06
CA LEU A 342 21.27 -13.50 -6.61
C LEU A 342 20.19 -14.18 -5.77
N GLY A 343 19.21 -13.42 -5.26
CA GLY A 343 18.06 -13.99 -4.54
C GLY A 343 17.03 -14.61 -5.50
N THR A 344 16.92 -14.06 -6.72
CA THR A 344 15.89 -14.44 -7.70
C THR A 344 16.43 -14.96 -9.03
N ASN A 345 17.76 -14.94 -9.22
CA ASN A 345 18.47 -15.25 -10.47
C ASN A 345 17.95 -14.46 -11.68
N ARG A 346 17.67 -13.17 -11.46
CA ARG A 346 17.14 -12.26 -12.49
C ARG A 346 18.07 -11.09 -12.70
N CYS A 347 18.22 -10.68 -13.96
CA CYS A 347 18.95 -9.46 -14.27
C CYS A 347 18.18 -8.22 -13.79
N THR A 348 18.86 -7.40 -12.99
CA THR A 348 18.43 -6.08 -12.53
C THR A 348 19.19 -5.03 -13.36
N ALA A 349 18.54 -4.52 -14.41
CA ALA A 349 19.10 -3.63 -15.44
C ALA A 349 19.92 -4.33 -16.55
N GLY A 350 20.22 -3.56 -17.61
CA GLY A 350 20.94 -3.97 -18.83
C GLY A 350 20.05 -4.70 -19.85
N VAL A 351 19.96 -4.17 -21.08
CA VAL A 351 19.18 -4.80 -22.17
C VAL A 351 19.74 -4.47 -23.56
N LEU A 352 21.05 -4.25 -23.65
CA LEU A 352 21.74 -4.05 -24.92
C LEU A 352 22.87 -5.08 -25.02
N GLU A 353 22.64 -6.12 -25.82
CA GLU A 353 23.62 -7.17 -26.10
C GLU A 353 24.77 -6.65 -27.00
N ASP A 354 24.58 -5.54 -27.72
CA ASP A 354 25.45 -5.17 -28.86
C ASP A 354 26.10 -3.76 -28.78
N ILE A 355 25.95 -3.00 -27.70
CA ILE A 355 26.48 -1.62 -27.67
C ILE A 355 27.95 -1.51 -27.23
N ASP A 356 28.47 -2.50 -26.50
CA ASP A 356 29.86 -2.47 -26.03
C ASP A 356 30.89 -2.98 -27.06
N ASP A 357 30.45 -3.53 -28.20
CA ASP A 357 31.36 -4.06 -29.23
C ASP A 357 31.71 -3.03 -30.33
N CYS A 358 31.44 -1.74 -30.12
CA CYS A 358 31.77 -0.70 -31.10
C CYS A 358 33.29 -0.52 -31.31
N GLY A 359 34.13 -1.20 -30.53
CA GLY A 359 35.59 -1.08 -30.61
C GLY A 359 36.09 0.30 -30.14
N ALA A 360 37.34 0.36 -29.73
CA ALA A 360 37.93 1.59 -29.22
C ALA A 360 37.93 2.71 -30.28
N GLY A 361 37.13 3.77 -30.04
CA GLY A 361 37.10 4.97 -30.89
C GLY A 361 35.79 5.22 -31.63
N HIS A 362 34.79 4.34 -31.52
CA HIS A 362 33.46 4.56 -32.08
C HIS A 362 32.44 4.84 -30.98
N ALA A 363 31.56 5.82 -31.21
CA ALA A 363 30.45 6.11 -30.31
C ALA A 363 29.24 5.28 -30.71
N ALA A 364 28.58 4.66 -29.73
CA ALA A 364 27.31 4.00 -29.96
C ALA A 364 26.19 5.04 -30.18
N ASN A 365 25.42 4.88 -31.25
CA ASN A 365 24.19 5.61 -31.46
C ASN A 365 23.07 4.95 -30.66
N TYR A 366 22.87 5.48 -29.47
CA TYR A 366 21.90 5.02 -28.48
C TYR A 366 20.43 5.07 -28.93
N ALA A 367 20.09 5.83 -29.97
CA ALA A 367 18.72 5.89 -30.52
C ALA A 367 18.44 4.76 -31.52
N THR A 368 19.48 4.21 -32.14
CA THR A 368 19.36 3.22 -33.24
C THR A 368 19.94 1.86 -32.91
N GLY A 369 20.72 1.74 -31.83
CA GLY A 369 21.40 0.49 -31.45
C GLY A 369 22.53 0.11 -32.40
N ARG A 370 23.19 1.09 -33.03
CA ARG A 370 24.28 0.90 -34.00
C ARG A 370 25.51 1.70 -33.62
N CYS A 371 26.70 1.25 -34.01
CA CYS A 371 27.93 2.02 -33.86
C CYS A 371 28.04 3.12 -34.94
N GLU A 372 28.49 4.32 -34.57
CA GLU A 372 28.76 5.37 -35.55
C GLU A 372 29.88 4.93 -36.50
N GLY A 373 29.53 4.78 -37.78
CA GLY A 373 30.47 4.44 -38.86
C GLY A 373 30.55 2.96 -39.21
N ASP A 374 29.61 2.12 -38.76
CA ASP A 374 29.53 0.73 -39.18
C ASP A 374 29.13 0.63 -40.67
N VAL A 375 30.09 0.21 -41.51
CA VAL A 375 29.98 0.19 -42.98
C VAL A 375 29.45 -1.16 -43.51
N ASP A 376 29.25 -2.15 -42.64
CA ASP A 376 28.91 -3.52 -43.04
C ASP A 376 27.40 -3.83 -43.09
N SER A 377 26.54 -2.80 -43.06
CA SER A 377 25.09 -2.98 -43.22
C SER A 377 24.57 -2.46 -44.56
N VAL A 378 24.52 -3.34 -45.55
CA VAL A 378 23.58 -3.25 -46.69
C VAL A 378 22.31 -3.99 -46.33
#